data_AF-A0A2V8LPE5-F1
#
_entry.id   AF-A0A2V8LPE5-F1
#
_cell.length_a   1.000
_cell.length_b   1.000
_cell.length_c   1.000
_cell.angle_alpha   90.00
_cell.angle_beta   90.00
_cell.angle_gamma   90.00
#
_symmetry.space_group_name_H-M   'P 1'
#
loop_
_entity.id
_entity.type
_entity.pdbx_description
1 polymer ?
#
loop_
_entity_poly.entity_id
_entity_poly.type
_entity_poly.pdbx_seq_one_letter_code
_entity_poly.pdbx_strand_id
1 'polypeptide(L)' 'MKAKVYVTLKPSVLDPQGKAIKHSVELLGYEGISDIRQG' A
#
# COMPACT_ATOMS: atom_id res chain seq x y z
N MET A 1 3.71 -14.30 -26.36
CA MET A 1 3.05 -13.13 -25.74
C MET A 1 3.15 -13.27 -24.21
N LYS A 2 3.54 -12.22 -23.48
CA LYS A 2 3.55 -12.23 -21.99
C LYS A 2 2.54 -11.19 -21.49
N ALA A 3 1.56 -11.64 -20.72
CA ALA A 3 0.62 -10.76 -20.05
C ALA A 3 1.21 -10.23 -18.74
N LYS A 4 0.87 -9.00 -18.38
CA LYS A 4 1.10 -8.44 -17.04
C LYS A 4 -0.22 -8.47 -16.28
N VAL A 5 -0.17 -8.93 -15.04
CA VAL A 5 -1.36 -9.04 -14.18
C VAL A 5 -1.09 -8.22 -12.92
N TYR A 6 -2.07 -7.42 -12.52
CA TYR A 6 -2.04 -6.59 -11.32
C TYR A 6 -3.16 -7.06 -10.39
N VAL A 7 -2.86 -7.30 -9.11
CA VAL A 7 -3.81 -7.92 -8.17
C VAL A 7 -3.94 -7.07 -6.92
N THR A 8 -4.94 -6.20 -6.88
CA THR A 8 -5.15 -5.31 -5.74
C THR A 8 -6.34 -5.74 -4.89
N LEU A 9 -6.26 -5.47 -3.58
CA LEU A 9 -7.39 -5.63 -2.66
C LEU A 9 -8.55 -4.69 -3.03
N LYS A 10 -9.79 -5.17 -2.88
CA LYS A 10 -11.00 -4.34 -3.05
C LYS A 10 -10.98 -3.15 -2.07
N PRO A 11 -11.62 -2.00 -2.41
CA PRO A 11 -11.61 -0.81 -1.56
C PRO A 11 -12.12 -1.02 -0.13
N SER A 12 -13.11 -1.91 0.05
CA SER A 12 -13.69 -2.22 1.35
C SER A 12 -12.84 -3.17 2.21
N VAL A 13 -11.77 -3.74 1.65
CA VAL A 13 -10.91 -4.68 2.36
C VAL A 13 -9.77 -3.91 3.02
N LEU A 14 -9.68 -4.04 4.35
CA LEU A 14 -8.56 -3.50 5.12
C LEU A 14 -7.24 -4.13 4.64
N ASP A 15 -6.22 -3.29 4.48
CA ASP A 15 -4.87 -3.72 4.15
C ASP A 15 -3.91 -3.45 5.31
N PRO A 16 -3.69 -4.44 6.20
CA PRO A 16 -2.74 -4.30 7.31
C PRO A 16 -1.30 -4.06 6.84
N GLN A 17 -0.91 -4.58 5.67
CA GLN A 17 0.44 -4.44 5.14
C GLN A 17 0.69 -3.01 4.67
N GLY A 18 -0.24 -2.43 3.90
CA GLY A 18 -0.21 -1.01 3.53
C GLY A 18 -0.10 -0.09 4.75
N LYS A 19 -0.83 -0.40 5.85
CA LYS A 19 -0.71 0.36 7.11
C LYS A 19 0.66 0.23 7.77
N ALA A 20 1.24 -0.97 7.81
CA ALA A 20 2.58 -1.17 8.36
C ALA A 20 3.66 -0.42 7.54
N ILE A 21 3.52 -0.41 6.22
CA ILE A 21 4.42 0.35 5.33
C ILE A 21 4.25 1.85 5.59
N LYS A 22 3.01 2.35 5.65
CA LYS A 22 2.73 3.77 5.96
C LYS A 22 3.41 4.20 7.26
N HIS A 23 3.28 3.39 8.31
CA HIS A 23 3.94 3.67 9.58
C HIS A 23 5.47 3.69 9.45
N SER A 24 6.04 2.74 8.72
CA SER A 24 7.48 2.67 8.50
C SER A 24 8.02 3.90 7.77
N VAL A 25 7.34 4.36 6.72
CA VAL A 25 7.79 5.53 5.95
C VAL A 25 7.60 6.84 6.72
N GLU A 26 6.59 6.95 7.58
CA GLU A 26 6.45 8.07 8.51
C GLU A 26 7.66 8.15 9.46
N LEU A 27 8.12 7.02 10.01
CA LEU A 27 9.32 6.95 10.86
C LEU A 27 10.61 7.31 10.11
N LEU A 28 10.63 7.15 8.79
CA LEU A 28 11.74 7.53 7.93
C LEU A 28 11.69 9.02 7.52
N GLY A 29 10.69 9.78 7.97
CA GLY A 29 10.56 11.21 7.70
C GLY A 29 9.82 11.56 6.40
N TYR A 30 9.12 10.60 5.78
CA TYR A 30 8.27 10.89 4.63
C TYR A 30 6.92 11.47 5.10
N GLU A 31 6.74 12.76 4.85
CA GLU A 31 5.52 13.49 5.19
C GLU A 31 4.53 13.56 4.01
N GLY A 32 3.24 13.80 4.30
CA GLY A 32 2.21 14.02 3.28
C GLY A 32 1.61 12.77 2.63
N ILE A 33 2.00 11.56 3.06
CA ILE A 33 1.42 10.30 2.57
C ILE A 33 0.10 10.03 3.29
N SER A 34 -1.01 10.15 2.58
CA SER A 34 -2.36 9.97 3.14
C SER A 34 -2.73 8.49 3.37
N ASP A 35 -2.37 7.59 2.45
CA ASP A 35 -2.62 6.16 2.57
C ASP A 35 -1.67 5.34 1.68
N ILE A 36 -1.48 4.06 2.00
CA ILE A 36 -0.70 3.10 1.20
C ILE A 36 -1.51 1.82 1.02
N ARG A 37 -1.48 1.27 -0.20
CA ARG A 37 -2.10 -0.01 -0.57
C ARG A 37 -1.05 -0.95 -1.15
N GLN A 38 -1.06 -2.20 -0.71
CA GLN A 38 -0.18 -3.26 -1.15
C GLN A 38 -0.98 -4.32 -1.93
N GLY A 39 -0.56 -4.59 -3.17
CA GLY A 39 -1.18 -5.54 -4.11
C GLY A 39 -0.56 -5.45 -5.51
#